data_AF-W2ST56-F1
#
_entry.id   AF-W2ST56-F1
#
_cell.length_a   1.000
_cell.length_b   1.000
_cell.length_c   1.000
_cell.angle_alpha   90.00
_cell.angle_beta   90.00
_cell.angle_gamma   90.00
#
_symmetry.space_group_name_H-M   'P 1'
#
loop_
_entity.id
_entity.type
_entity.pdbx_description
1 polymer ?
#
loop_
_entity_poly.entity_id
_entity_poly.type
_entity_poly.pdbx_seq_one_letter_code
_entity_poly.pdbx_strand_id
1 'polypeptide(L)'
;MFLAFCSNPTHQVERESGVVKNCMYKPCSRGFRCEYNNAYGQYICCGKYEATNDYTYGTVRMYPGTSRPLQCFKKDQCLWVDTPNCVYSYRYQQNVCCSTFNC
;
A
#
# COMPACT_ATOMS: atom_id res chain seq x y z
N MET A 1 19.33 3.31 -20.76
CA MET A 1 18.89 3.30 -19.35
C MET A 1 17.38 3.33 -19.35
N PHE A 2 16.70 2.22 -19.05
CA PHE A 2 15.24 2.18 -19.01
C PHE A 2 14.78 2.89 -17.73
N LEU A 3 14.02 3.97 -17.86
CA LEU A 3 13.48 4.69 -16.71
C LEU A 3 12.13 4.07 -16.34
N ALA A 4 12.00 3.61 -15.11
CA ALA A 4 10.69 3.30 -14.56
C ALA A 4 9.94 4.63 -14.35
N PHE A 5 8.71 4.72 -14.86
CA PHE A 5 7.86 5.90 -14.77
C PHE A 5 6.43 5.52 -14.37
N CYS A 6 5.71 6.45 -13.78
CA CYS A 6 4.32 6.25 -13.41
C CYS A 6 3.39 6.71 -14.52
N SER A 7 2.20 6.12 -14.62
CA SER A 7 1.20 6.54 -15.62
C SER A 7 0.75 7.99 -15.37
N ASN A 8 0.79 8.43 -14.12
CA ASN A 8 0.63 9.83 -13.75
C ASN A 8 2.02 10.50 -13.69
N PRO A 9 2.28 11.56 -14.49
CA PRO A 9 3.58 12.23 -14.53
C PRO A 9 3.93 12.96 -13.22
N THR A 10 2.95 13.22 -12.36
CA THR A 10 3.18 13.83 -11.03
C THR A 10 3.49 12.79 -9.95
N HIS A 11 3.39 11.50 -10.26
CA HIS A 11 3.70 10.40 -9.35
C HIS A 11 5.15 9.95 -9.54
N GLN A 12 5.76 9.53 -8.45
CA GLN A 12 7.10 9.00 -8.41
C GLN A 12 7.06 7.49 -8.22
N VAL A 13 8.07 6.82 -8.76
CA VAL A 13 8.24 5.38 -8.59
C VAL A 13 8.83 5.12 -7.22
N GLU A 14 8.16 4.28 -6.42
CA GLU A 14 8.67 3.84 -5.13
C GLU A 14 9.92 2.98 -5.34
N ARG A 15 10.96 3.28 -4.57
CA ARG A 15 12.20 2.51 -4.57
C ARG A 15 12.50 2.06 -3.15
N GLU A 16 12.88 0.81 -3.01
CA GLU A 16 13.35 0.22 -1.76
C GLU A 16 14.84 -0.04 -1.92
N SER A 17 15.67 0.60 -1.10
CA SER A 17 17.14 0.53 -1.20
C SER A 17 17.69 0.87 -2.60
N GLY A 18 17.07 1.85 -3.28
CA GLY A 18 17.45 2.31 -4.62
C GLY A 18 16.89 1.47 -5.79
N VAL A 19 16.36 0.27 -5.50
CA VAL A 19 15.76 -0.63 -6.49
C VAL A 19 14.28 -0.32 -6.63
N VAL A 20 13.76 -0.33 -7.86
CA VAL A 20 12.33 -0.15 -8.13
C VAL A 20 11.53 -1.25 -7.42
N LYS A 21 10.58 -0.85 -6.58
CA LYS A 21 9.78 -1.78 -5.80
C LYS A 21 8.77 -2.50 -6.69
N ASN A 22 8.88 -3.81 -6.78
CA ASN A 22 7.99 -4.63 -7.58
C ASN A 22 6.75 -5.04 -6.76
N CYS A 23 5.60 -4.48 -7.12
CA CYS A 23 4.35 -4.69 -6.39
C CYS A 23 3.66 -6.02 -6.62
N MET A 24 4.19 -6.85 -7.52
CA MET A 24 3.81 -8.25 -7.63
C MET A 24 4.34 -9.09 -6.46
N TYR A 25 5.45 -8.67 -5.85
CA TYR A 25 6.11 -9.40 -4.75
C TYR A 25 6.06 -8.68 -3.41
N LYS A 26 6.10 -7.34 -3.41
CA LYS A 26 6.11 -6.52 -2.19
C LYS A 26 5.02 -5.45 -2.23
N PRO A 27 4.19 -5.31 -1.18
CA PRO A 27 3.13 -4.30 -1.18
C PRO A 27 3.69 -2.88 -1.27
N CYS A 28 2.98 -2.00 -1.95
CA CYS A 28 3.34 -0.60 -2.03
C CYS A 28 3.19 0.12 -0.69
N SER A 29 4.04 1.12 -0.48
CA SER A 29 3.90 2.00 0.67
C SER A 29 2.62 2.81 0.59
N ARG A 30 2.19 3.34 1.73
CA ARG A 30 1.01 4.19 1.82
C ARG A 30 1.14 5.39 0.88
N GLY A 31 0.11 5.63 0.07
CA GLY A 31 0.09 6.68 -0.95
C GLY A 31 0.62 6.25 -2.32
N PHE A 32 1.07 4.99 -2.46
CA PHE A 32 1.50 4.39 -3.73
C PHE A 32 0.54 3.29 -4.15
N ARG A 33 0.23 3.23 -5.45
CA ARG A 33 -0.60 2.22 -6.09
C ARG A 33 0.25 1.35 -7.02
N CYS A 34 -0.15 0.10 -7.19
CA CYS A 34 0.53 -0.82 -8.09
C CYS A 34 0.11 -0.54 -9.54
N GLU A 35 1.07 -0.32 -10.42
CA GLU A 35 0.87 -0.04 -11.84
C GLU A 35 1.81 -0.90 -12.69
N TYR A 36 1.34 -1.46 -13.81
CA TYR A 36 2.26 -2.16 -14.74
C TYR A 36 3.02 -1.14 -15.59
N ASN A 37 4.35 -1.22 -15.59
CA ASN A 37 5.18 -0.39 -16.45
C ASN A 37 5.68 -1.20 -17.65
N ASN A 38 5.13 -0.92 -18.83
CA ASN A 38 5.50 -1.58 -20.09
C ASN A 38 6.98 -1.40 -20.48
N ALA A 39 7.57 -0.24 -20.20
CA ALA A 39 8.96 0.05 -20.57
C ALA A 39 9.98 -0.68 -19.69
N TYR A 40 9.57 -1.06 -18.48
CA TYR A 40 10.39 -1.76 -17.49
C TYR A 40 9.98 -3.23 -17.32
N GLY A 41 8.85 -3.65 -17.91
CA GLY A 41 8.36 -5.02 -17.93
C GLY A 41 7.85 -5.56 -16.59
N GLN A 42 7.53 -4.69 -15.61
CA GLN A 42 7.17 -5.13 -14.26
C GLN A 42 6.07 -4.25 -13.63
N TYR A 43 5.39 -4.82 -12.64
CA TYR A 43 4.47 -4.10 -11.76
C TYR A 43 5.26 -3.27 -10.75
N ILE A 44 5.11 -1.94 -10.78
CA ILE A 44 5.83 -1.01 -9.92
C ILE A 44 4.88 -0.22 -9.02
N CYS A 45 5.38 0.21 -7.87
CA CYS A 45 4.64 1.12 -6.99
C CYS A 45 4.79 2.57 -7.44
N CYS A 46 3.65 3.24 -7.63
CA CYS A 46 3.58 4.59 -8.17
C CYS A 46 2.67 5.47 -7.32
N GLY A 47 3.17 6.62 -6.86
CA GLY A 47 2.44 7.46 -5.92
C GLY A 47 3.17 8.74 -5.59
N LYS A 48 2.67 9.45 -4.59
CA LYS A 48 3.36 10.62 -4.03
C LYS A 48 3.86 10.28 -2.65
N TYR A 49 5.11 10.63 -2.39
CA TYR A 49 5.61 10.64 -1.04
C TYR A 49 5.01 11.86 -0.33
N GLU A 50 4.19 11.61 0.68
CA GLU A 50 3.58 12.66 1.49
C GLU A 50 4.34 12.68 2.82
N ALA A 51 5.00 13.78 3.14
CA ALA A 51 5.79 13.89 4.37
C ALA A 51 4.96 13.71 5.65
N THR A 52 3.64 13.85 5.56
CA THR A 52 2.69 13.62 6.65
C THR A 52 2.27 12.15 6.79
N ASN A 53 2.62 11.28 5.84
CA ASN A 53 2.34 9.86 5.96
C ASN A 53 3.40 9.23 6.87
N ASP A 54 2.94 8.58 7.92
CA ASP A 54 3.80 7.73 8.72
C ASP A 54 3.97 6.38 8.02
N TYR A 55 5.14 6.18 7.43
CA TYR A 55 5.53 4.97 6.70
C TYR A 55 5.91 3.81 7.62
N THR A 56 5.92 4.02 8.94
CA THR A 56 6.08 2.93 9.93
C THR A 56 4.79 2.12 10.11
N TYR A 57 3.64 2.70 9.74
CA TYR A 57 2.32 2.08 9.86
C TYR A 57 1.87 1.45 8.55
N GLY A 58 1.22 0.29 8.64
CA GLY A 58 0.63 -0.42 7.52
C GLY A 58 -0.53 0.33 6.89
N THR A 59 -0.88 -0.07 5.68
CA THR A 59 -2.05 0.45 4.97
C THR A 59 -3.30 -0.26 5.46
N VAL A 60 -4.29 0.53 5.89
CA VAL A 60 -5.60 0.04 6.32
C VAL A 60 -6.53 -0.07 5.11
N ARG A 61 -7.21 -1.21 4.99
CA ARG A 61 -8.26 -1.42 3.99
C ARG A 61 -9.48 -0.57 4.35
N MET A 62 -10.03 0.15 3.38
CA MET A 62 -11.25 0.93 3.54
C MET A 62 -12.43 0.23 2.85
N TYR A 63 -13.66 0.48 3.30
CA TYR A 63 -14.85 0.09 2.54
C TYR A 63 -14.87 0.84 1.20
N PRO A 64 -15.16 0.15 0.07
CA PRO A 64 -15.15 0.77 -1.26
C PRO A 64 -16.01 2.03 -1.33
N GLY A 65 -15.48 3.11 -1.90
CA GLY A 65 -16.19 4.38 -2.04
C GLY A 65 -16.36 5.18 -0.75
N THR A 66 -15.71 4.78 0.35
CA THR A 66 -15.81 5.48 1.64
C THR A 66 -14.44 5.75 2.25
N SER A 67 -14.40 6.63 3.26
CA SER A 67 -13.25 6.81 4.15
C SER A 67 -13.33 5.93 5.40
N ARG A 68 -14.22 4.94 5.44
CA ARG A 68 -14.43 4.09 6.62
C ARG A 68 -13.48 2.90 6.61
N PRO A 69 -12.71 2.66 7.68
CA PRO A 69 -11.85 1.49 7.78
C PRO A 69 -12.69 0.20 7.82
N LEU A 70 -12.22 -0.80 7.09
CA LEU A 70 -12.84 -2.12 7.08
C LEU A 70 -12.57 -2.80 8.42
N GLN A 71 -13.64 -2.95 9.21
CA GLN A 71 -13.56 -3.56 10.52
C GLN A 71 -13.40 -5.08 10.40
N CYS A 72 -12.52 -5.64 11.22
CA CYS A 72 -12.35 -7.08 11.36
C CYS A 72 -12.50 -7.49 12.82
N PHE A 73 -12.93 -8.72 13.05
CA PHE A 73 -13.14 -9.26 14.40
C PHE A 73 -12.32 -10.54 14.65
N LYS A 74 -11.79 -11.15 13.59
CA LYS A 74 -10.99 -12.38 13.64
C LYS A 74 -9.84 -12.31 12.64
N LYS A 75 -8.76 -13.05 12.92
CA LYS A 75 -7.54 -13.07 12.09
C LYS A 75 -7.78 -13.50 10.64
N ASP A 76 -8.72 -14.41 10.42
CA ASP A 76 -9.08 -14.99 9.13
C ASP A 76 -10.09 -14.15 8.32
N GLN A 77 -10.63 -13.07 8.89
CA GLN A 77 -11.60 -12.21 8.21
C GLN A 77 -10.96 -11.32 7.13
N CYS A 78 -9.65 -11.11 7.21
CA CYS A 78 -8.90 -10.30 6.27
C CYS A 78 -8.40 -11.17 5.10
N LEU A 79 -9.28 -11.40 4.13
CA LEU A 79 -9.04 -12.31 3.00
C LEU A 79 -8.17 -11.72 1.88
N TRP A 80 -7.68 -10.49 2.06
CA TRP A 80 -6.94 -9.76 1.05
C TRP A 80 -5.44 -9.95 1.24
N VAL A 81 -4.76 -10.33 0.17
CA VAL A 81 -3.30 -10.54 0.15
C VAL A 81 -2.54 -9.26 0.56
N ASP A 82 -3.09 -8.09 0.23
CA ASP A 82 -2.47 -6.79 0.54
C ASP A 82 -2.75 -6.31 1.98
N THR A 83 -3.81 -6.77 2.62
CA THR A 83 -4.15 -6.42 4.01
C THR A 83 -4.59 -7.64 4.81
N PRO A 84 -3.72 -8.63 5.04
CA PRO A 84 -4.12 -9.93 5.59
C PRO A 84 -4.23 -9.92 7.12
N ASN A 85 -3.78 -8.86 7.79
CA ASN A 85 -3.68 -8.84 9.24
C ASN A 85 -4.88 -8.12 9.85
N CYS A 86 -5.63 -8.80 10.70
CA CYS A 86 -6.61 -8.13 11.57
C CYS A 86 -5.89 -7.60 12.82
N VAL A 87 -5.65 -6.29 12.89
CA VAL A 87 -4.96 -5.64 14.01
C VAL A 87 -5.69 -4.42 14.51
N TYR A 88 -5.51 -4.12 15.80
CA TYR A 88 -6.10 -2.94 16.41
C TYR A 88 -5.42 -1.68 15.89
N SER A 89 -6.21 -0.76 15.33
CA SER A 89 -5.74 0.56 14.92
C SER A 89 -6.03 1.61 15.98
N TYR A 90 -4.98 2.21 16.54
CA TYR A 90 -5.13 3.30 17.52
C TYR A 90 -5.80 4.54 16.91
N ARG A 91 -5.56 4.79 15.62
CA ARG A 91 -6.15 5.91 14.89
C ARG A 91 -7.67 5.78 14.75
N TYR A 92 -8.14 4.57 14.47
CA TYR A 92 -9.56 4.29 14.23
C TYR A 92 -10.29 3.70 15.44
N GLN A 93 -9.58 3.42 16.52
CA GLN A 93 -10.08 2.83 17.75
C GLN A 93 -10.85 1.52 17.52
N GLN A 94 -10.43 0.74 16.53
CA GLN A 94 -11.04 -0.54 16.18
C GLN A 94 -10.04 -1.46 15.49
N ASN A 95 -10.36 -2.75 15.46
CA ASN A 95 -9.64 -3.74 14.67
C ASN A 95 -9.92 -3.55 13.18
N VAL A 96 -8.86 -3.50 12.37
CA VAL A 96 -8.93 -3.25 10.93
C VAL A 96 -8.06 -4.23 10.15
N CYS A 97 -8.45 -4.51 8.91
CA CYS A 97 -7.59 -5.26 7.99
C CYS A 97 -6.45 -4.38 7.52
N CYS A 98 -5.22 -4.85 7.75
CA CYS A 98 -4.03 -4.08 7.52
C CYS A 98 -2.87 -4.87 6.89
N SER A 99 -2.01 -4.14 6.18
CA SER A 99 -0.87 -4.72 5.47
C SER A 99 0.27 -5.17 6.40
N THR A 100 0.33 -4.64 7.63
CA THR A 100 1.32 -5.01 8.66
C THR A 100 0.61 -5.29 9.98
N PHE A 101 1.37 -5.67 11.01
CA PHE A 101 0.85 -5.83 12.37
C PHE A 101 0.69 -4.51 13.14
N ASN A 102 1.05 -3.38 12.55
CA ASN A 102 0.98 -2.07 13.21
C ASN A 102 0.30 -1.03 12.33
N CYS A 103 -0.90 -0.64 12.75
CA CYS A 103 -1.83 0.24 12.07
C CYS A 103 -2.63 1.00 13.14
#